data_AF-A0A535B0A6-F1
#
_entry.id   AF-A0A535B0A6-F1
#
_cell.length_a   1.000
_cell.length_b   1.000
_cell.length_c   1.000
_cell.angle_alpha   90.00
_cell.angle_beta   90.00
_cell.angle_gamma   90.00
#
_symmetry.space_group_name_H-M   'P 1'
#
loop_
_entity.id
_entity.type
_entity.pdbx_description
1 polymer ?
#
loop_
_entity_poly.entity_id
_entity_poly.type
_entity_poly.pdbx_seq_one_letter_code
_entity_poly.pdbx_strand_id
1 'polypeptide(L)'
;DISRTVSLNLPTGTSVKGGINVTVKVKIIAVTGQQAFAVPITVNGLADNLKIAGTLAPVQVFLFGPMTDLLKVNPDDIKASIDLDGKDAGTHKISVKVTAPSSLETRSISPQDVDVNLERK
;
A
#
# COMPACT_ATOMS: atom_id res chain seq x y z
N ASP A 1 -9.26 47.14 -36.55
CA ASP A 1 -9.98 46.65 -37.74
C ASP A 1 -11.48 46.69 -37.56
N ILE A 2 -12.14 47.08 -38.65
CA ILE A 2 -13.59 47.10 -38.87
C ILE A 2 -14.14 45.67 -39.01
N SER A 3 -15.30 45.39 -38.42
CA SER A 3 -16.01 44.11 -38.64
C SER A 3 -17.42 44.38 -39.16
N ARG A 4 -17.73 43.80 -40.33
CA ARG A 4 -18.99 43.93 -41.06
C ARG A 4 -19.83 42.67 -40.82
N THR A 5 -21.01 42.83 -40.24
CA THR A 5 -21.93 41.73 -39.86
C THR A 5 -22.84 41.38 -41.03
N VAL A 6 -23.01 40.08 -41.30
CA VAL A 6 -24.04 39.55 -42.21
C VAL A 6 -25.19 38.99 -41.38
N SER A 7 -26.42 39.39 -41.68
CA SER A 7 -27.61 39.04 -40.91
C SER A 7 -28.21 37.71 -41.36
N LEU A 8 -28.40 36.77 -40.41
CA LEU A 8 -29.21 35.58 -40.63
C LEU A 8 -30.50 35.70 -39.80
N ASN A 9 -31.65 35.58 -40.48
CA ASN A 9 -32.98 35.71 -39.90
C ASN A 9 -33.27 34.56 -38.93
N LEU A 10 -33.36 34.86 -37.63
CA LEU A 10 -33.86 33.95 -36.60
C LEU A 10 -35.35 34.23 -36.32
N PRO A 11 -36.20 33.20 -36.19
CA PRO A 11 -37.61 33.36 -35.86
C PRO A 11 -37.81 33.94 -34.45
N THR A 12 -38.85 34.75 -34.30
CA THR A 12 -39.13 35.57 -33.11
C THR A 12 -39.51 34.71 -31.91
N GLY A 13 -38.80 34.86 -30.80
CA GLY A 13 -39.32 34.41 -29.51
C GLY A 13 -38.33 34.29 -28.37
N THR A 14 -37.09 33.85 -28.58
CA THR A 14 -36.21 33.54 -27.44
C THR A 14 -34.72 33.69 -27.74
N SER A 15 -34.03 34.36 -26.82
CA SER A 15 -32.62 34.74 -26.85
C SER A 15 -31.72 33.61 -26.33
N VAL A 16 -30.67 33.27 -27.07
CA VAL A 16 -29.57 32.43 -26.59
C VAL A 16 -28.59 33.33 -25.83
N LYS A 17 -28.34 33.07 -24.54
CA LYS A 17 -27.40 33.85 -23.72
C LYS A 17 -26.48 32.93 -22.94
N GLY A 18 -25.17 33.02 -23.21
CA GLY A 18 -24.11 32.55 -22.32
C GLY A 18 -23.23 31.45 -22.91
N GLY A 19 -21.98 31.78 -23.20
CA GLY A 19 -20.96 30.84 -23.65
C GLY A 19 -20.80 29.68 -22.67
N ILE A 20 -20.89 28.46 -23.20
CA ILE A 20 -20.72 27.22 -22.45
C ILE A 20 -19.22 27.06 -22.18
N ASN A 21 -18.74 27.54 -21.04
CA ASN A 21 -17.43 27.14 -20.55
C ASN A 21 -17.55 25.72 -19.99
N VAL A 22 -17.08 24.73 -20.75
CA VAL A 22 -16.99 23.34 -20.30
C VAL A 22 -15.83 23.25 -19.29
N THR A 23 -16.14 23.33 -18.00
CA THR A 23 -15.17 22.96 -16.95
C THR A 23 -15.13 21.45 -16.88
N VAL A 24 -14.07 20.84 -17.43
CA VAL A 24 -13.81 19.41 -17.28
C VAL A 24 -13.37 19.16 -15.85
N LYS A 25 -14.32 18.83 -14.95
CA LYS A 25 -14.00 18.26 -13.64
C LYS A 25 -13.59 16.81 -13.86
N VAL A 26 -12.30 16.55 -13.99
CA VAL A 26 -11.76 15.20 -13.87
C VAL A 26 -12.00 14.77 -12.42
N LYS A 27 -13.02 13.94 -12.20
CA LYS A 27 -13.25 13.31 -10.91
C LYS A 27 -12.24 12.17 -10.81
N ILE A 28 -11.12 12.42 -10.12
CA ILE A 28 -10.19 11.36 -9.74
C ILE A 28 -10.93 10.51 -8.70
N ILE A 29 -11.69 9.52 -9.17
CA ILE A 29 -12.04 8.39 -8.31
C ILE A 29 -10.72 7.72 -7.96
N ALA A 30 -10.37 7.68 -6.67
CA ALA A 30 -9.18 6.99 -6.22
C ALA A 30 -9.30 5.53 -6.67
N VAL A 31 -8.49 5.14 -7.65
CA VAL A 31 -8.38 3.74 -8.04
C VAL A 31 -7.72 3.04 -6.86
N THR A 32 -8.51 2.30 -6.09
CA THR A 32 -8.00 1.47 -5.00
C THR A 32 -7.52 0.15 -5.57
N GLY A 33 -6.36 -0.30 -5.10
CA GLY A 33 -5.74 -1.55 -5.53
C GLY A 33 -5.30 -2.40 -4.35
N GLN A 34 -4.83 -3.60 -4.66
CA GLN A 34 -4.13 -4.48 -3.72
C GLN A 34 -2.76 -4.80 -4.31
N GLN A 35 -1.71 -4.67 -3.52
CA GLN A 35 -0.36 -5.06 -3.91
C GLN A 35 0.29 -5.92 -2.85
N ALA A 36 1.02 -6.94 -3.30
CA ALA A 36 1.79 -7.82 -2.44
C ALA A 36 3.24 -7.32 -2.36
N PHE A 37 3.77 -7.22 -1.14
CA PHE A 37 5.15 -6.87 -0.87
C PHE A 37 5.85 -8.04 -0.18
N ALA A 38 7.02 -8.43 -0.68
CA ALA A 38 7.87 -9.41 -0.03
C ALA A 38 8.79 -8.69 0.96
N VAL A 39 8.62 -8.97 2.25
CA VAL A 39 9.30 -8.24 3.32
C VAL A 39 10.16 -9.24 4.12
N PRO A 40 11.47 -8.98 4.28
CA PRO A 40 12.32 -9.81 5.11
C PRO A 40 11.93 -9.69 6.59
N ILE A 41 12.03 -10.80 7.32
CA ILE A 41 11.68 -10.85 8.74
C ILE A 41 12.86 -10.36 9.58
N THR A 42 12.61 -9.36 10.40
CA THR A 42 13.56 -8.90 11.42
C THR A 42 13.31 -9.63 12.73
N VAL A 43 14.37 -10.05 13.39
CA VAL A 43 14.29 -10.81 14.64
C VAL A 43 14.60 -9.89 15.81
N ASN A 44 13.69 -9.83 16.78
CA ASN A 44 13.86 -9.08 18.01
C ASN A 44 13.93 -10.03 19.21
N GLY A 45 14.71 -9.69 20.23
CA GLY A 45 14.78 -10.46 21.48
C GLY A 45 15.53 -11.80 21.40
N LEU A 46 16.34 -12.03 20.36
CA LEU A 46 17.16 -13.25 20.29
C LEU A 46 18.26 -13.23 21.36
N ALA A 47 18.26 -14.21 22.26
CA ALA A 47 19.27 -14.33 23.29
C ALA A 47 20.67 -14.62 22.71
N ASP A 48 21.71 -14.04 23.31
CA ASP A 48 23.10 -14.14 22.80
C ASP A 48 23.65 -15.57 22.75
N ASN A 49 23.13 -16.48 23.56
CA ASN A 49 23.49 -17.89 23.59
C ASN A 49 22.73 -18.75 22.56
N LEU A 50 21.81 -18.16 21.81
CA LEU A 50 20.99 -18.84 20.80
C LEU A 50 21.31 -18.32 19.40
N LYS A 51 21.08 -19.17 18.40
CA LYS A 51 21.11 -18.86 16.97
C LYS A 51 19.87 -19.43 16.30
N ILE A 52 19.44 -18.79 15.22
CA ILE A 52 18.40 -19.35 14.36
C ILE A 52 19.07 -20.38 13.45
N ALA A 53 18.55 -21.60 13.47
CA ALA A 53 18.98 -22.64 12.55
C ALA A 53 18.36 -22.39 11.18
N GLY A 54 19.18 -21.99 10.22
CA GLY A 54 18.77 -21.76 8.84
C GLY A 54 18.45 -20.30 8.51
N THR A 55 17.72 -20.10 7.41
CA THR A 55 17.31 -18.77 6.91
C THR A 55 15.80 -18.66 6.99
N LEU A 56 15.30 -17.54 7.52
CA LEU A 56 13.87 -17.23 7.51
C LEU A 56 13.43 -16.77 6.12
N ALA A 57 12.38 -17.39 5.60
CA ALA A 57 11.79 -16.95 4.34
C ALA A 57 11.10 -15.57 4.52
N PRO A 58 11.12 -14.69 3.50
CA PRO A 58 10.39 -13.44 3.56
C PRO A 58 8.87 -13.70 3.64
N VAL A 59 8.15 -12.82 4.34
CA VAL A 59 6.69 -12.86 4.37
C VAL A 59 6.08 -12.01 3.27
N GLN A 60 4.93 -12.42 2.78
CA GLN A 60 4.16 -11.68 1.81
C GLN A 60 3.06 -10.88 2.51
N VAL A 61 3.16 -9.55 2.41
CA VAL A 61 2.23 -8.60 3.01
C VAL A 61 1.34 -8.03 1.91
N PHE A 62 0.03 -8.20 2.03
CA PHE A 62 -0.94 -7.64 1.10
C PHE A 62 -1.47 -6.32 1.65
N LEU A 63 -1.06 -5.23 1.00
CA LEU A 63 -1.52 -3.89 1.32
C LEU A 63 -2.64 -3.48 0.37
N PHE A 64 -3.65 -2.83 0.92
CA PHE A 64 -4.80 -2.30 0.20
C PHE A 64 -4.90 -0.79 0.40
N GLY A 65 -5.21 -0.06 -0.66
CA GLY A 65 -5.34 1.40 -0.58
C GLY A 65 -5.33 2.09 -1.94
N PRO A 66 -5.24 3.43 -1.96
CA PRO A 66 -5.11 4.20 -3.19
C PRO A 66 -3.87 3.78 -3.99
N MET A 67 -4.02 3.57 -5.30
CA MET A 67 -2.91 3.17 -6.17
C MET A 67 -1.75 4.17 -6.11
N THR A 68 -2.03 5.46 -5.94
CA THR A 68 -1.00 6.50 -5.78
C THR A 68 -0.12 6.28 -4.55
N ASP A 69 -0.67 5.70 -3.48
CA ASP A 69 0.04 5.47 -2.23
C ASP A 69 0.76 4.12 -2.28
N LEU A 70 0.15 3.10 -2.89
CA LEU A 70 0.79 1.81 -3.18
C LEU A 70 2.01 1.94 -4.12
N LEU A 71 2.00 2.93 -5.01
CA LEU A 71 3.14 3.22 -5.91
C LEU A 71 4.23 4.08 -5.24
N LYS A 72 3.90 4.78 -4.15
CA LYS A 72 4.83 5.63 -3.40
C LYS A 72 5.45 4.92 -2.21
N VAL A 73 4.78 3.90 -1.67
CA VAL A 73 5.30 3.12 -0.54
C VAL A 73 6.55 2.38 -0.99
N ASN A 74 7.65 2.58 -0.25
CA ASN A 74 8.85 1.80 -0.48
C ASN A 74 8.78 0.50 0.33
N PRO A 75 9.41 -0.59 -0.16
CA PRO A 75 9.53 -1.81 0.62
C PRO A 75 10.14 -1.59 2.01
N ASP A 76 11.05 -0.61 2.16
CA ASP A 76 11.70 -0.25 3.41
C ASP A 76 10.75 0.38 4.45
N ASP A 77 9.61 0.92 4.02
CA ASP A 77 8.58 1.49 4.90
C ASP A 77 7.75 0.38 5.58
N ILE A 78 7.81 -0.84 5.04
CA ILE A 78 7.08 -2.00 5.55
C ILE A 78 8.05 -2.84 6.38
N LYS A 79 7.77 -2.97 7.67
CA LYS A 79 8.63 -3.72 8.59
C LYS A 79 7.91 -4.95 9.11
N ALA A 80 8.44 -6.12 8.79
CA ALA A 80 8.02 -7.38 9.39
C ALA A 80 9.00 -7.77 10.50
N SER A 81 8.48 -8.04 11.69
CA SER A 81 9.29 -8.44 12.83
C SER A 81 8.67 -9.60 13.60
N ILE A 82 9.53 -10.43 14.17
CA ILE A 82 9.16 -11.50 15.11
C ILE A 82 9.82 -11.27 16.45
N ASP A 83 9.15 -11.70 17.50
CA ASP A 83 9.61 -11.58 18.88
C ASP A 83 9.99 -12.96 19.42
N LEU A 84 11.27 -13.11 19.77
CA LEU A 84 11.85 -14.33 20.32
C LEU A 84 12.28 -14.16 21.77
N ASP A 85 11.88 -13.07 22.43
CA ASP A 85 12.23 -12.81 23.82
C ASP A 85 11.71 -13.93 24.73
N GLY A 86 12.58 -14.40 25.62
CA GLY A 86 12.27 -15.50 26.55
C GLY A 86 12.03 -16.86 25.89
N LYS A 87 12.43 -17.07 24.63
CA LYS A 87 12.35 -18.40 23.97
C LYS A 87 13.62 -19.21 24.20
N ASP A 88 13.44 -20.51 24.44
CA ASP A 88 14.52 -21.49 24.56
C ASP A 88 14.82 -22.18 23.22
N ALA A 89 15.91 -22.95 23.19
CA ALA A 89 16.24 -23.80 22.04
C ALA A 89 15.10 -24.78 21.72
N GLY A 90 14.82 -24.96 20.42
CA GLY A 90 13.73 -25.78 19.88
C GLY A 90 12.98 -25.07 18.76
N THR A 91 11.99 -25.76 18.18
CA THR A 91 11.11 -25.21 17.15
C THR A 91 9.96 -24.45 17.79
N HIS A 92 9.86 -23.16 17.48
CA HIS A 92 8.77 -22.30 17.95
C HIS A 92 8.02 -21.70 16.78
N LYS A 93 6.70 -21.72 16.87
CA LYS A 93 5.83 -21.05 15.91
C LYS A 93 5.56 -19.63 16.38
N ILE A 94 6.02 -18.64 15.64
CA ILE A 94 6.00 -17.24 16.04
C ILE A 94 5.17 -16.45 15.04
N SER A 95 4.23 -15.65 15.56
CA SER A 95 3.39 -14.79 14.73
C SER A 95 4.17 -13.55 14.27
N VAL A 96 4.04 -13.22 12.98
CA VAL A 96 4.77 -12.10 12.37
C VAL A 96 4.00 -10.81 12.59
N LYS A 97 4.64 -9.84 13.24
CA LYS A 97 4.12 -8.49 13.40
C LYS A 97 4.58 -7.62 12.23
N VAL A 98 3.64 -7.12 11.44
CA VAL A 98 3.92 -6.22 10.32
C VAL A 98 3.46 -4.81 10.67
N THR A 99 4.36 -3.85 10.47
CA THR A 99 4.08 -2.42 10.54
C THR A 99 4.08 -1.85 9.12
N ALA A 100 2.99 -1.22 8.74
CA ALA A 100 2.82 -0.56 7.44
C ALA A 100 2.42 0.91 7.64
N PRO A 101 2.58 1.77 6.62
CA PRO A 101 2.17 3.17 6.70
C PRO A 101 0.67 3.33 6.92
N SER A 102 0.25 4.33 7.70
CA SER A 102 -1.16 4.60 8.03
C SER A 102 -2.06 4.90 6.83
N SER A 103 -1.49 5.25 5.68
CA SER A 103 -2.22 5.50 4.43
C SER A 103 -2.69 4.21 3.74
N LEU A 104 -2.17 3.05 4.16
CA LEU A 104 -2.45 1.75 3.58
C LEU A 104 -3.01 0.81 4.65
N GLU A 105 -3.96 -0.03 4.25
CA GLU A 105 -4.51 -1.05 5.12
C GLU A 105 -3.82 -2.39 4.86
N THR A 106 -3.24 -2.98 5.91
CA THR A 106 -2.75 -4.36 5.84
C THR A 106 -3.94 -5.30 5.87
N ARG A 107 -4.22 -5.95 4.74
CA ARG A 107 -5.39 -6.83 4.60
C ARG A 107 -5.10 -8.27 4.99
N SER A 108 -3.94 -8.76 4.60
CA SER A 108 -3.49 -10.11 4.94
C SER A 108 -1.97 -10.23 4.93
N ILE A 109 -1.46 -11.18 5.70
CA ILE A 109 -0.04 -11.53 5.80
C ILE A 109 0.06 -13.04 5.58
N SER A 110 0.97 -13.46 4.71
CA SER A 110 1.17 -14.87 4.40
C SER A 110 2.65 -15.21 4.33
N PRO A 111 3.14 -16.18 5.14
CA PRO A 111 2.44 -16.82 6.26
C PRO A 111 2.29 -15.87 7.46
N GLN A 112 1.21 -16.02 8.23
CA GLN A 112 0.99 -15.25 9.47
C GLN A 112 1.86 -15.73 10.64
N ASP A 113 2.25 -17.01 10.58
CA ASP A 113 3.09 -17.69 11.56
C ASP A 113 4.29 -18.29 10.86
N VAL A 114 5.47 -18.11 11.44
CA VAL A 114 6.72 -18.65 10.92
C VAL A 114 7.31 -19.59 11.96
N ASP A 115 7.70 -20.77 11.49
CA ASP A 115 8.40 -21.75 12.32
C ASP A 115 9.88 -21.37 12.40
N VAL A 116 10.33 -21.05 13.61
CA VAL A 116 11.70 -20.65 13.89
C VAL A 116 12.34 -21.75 14.72
N ASN A 117 13.41 -22.35 14.19
CA ASN A 117 14.20 -23.31 14.95
C ASN A 117 15.36 -22.60 15.64
N LEU A 118 15.41 -22.68 16.97
CA LEU A 118 16.44 -22.07 17.80
C LEU A 118 17.42 -23.13 18.29
N GLU A 119 18.71 -22.90 18.07
CA GLU A 119 19.80 -23.76 18.52
C GLU A 119 20.69 -23.01 19.48
N ARG A 120 21.34 -23.73 20.41
CA ARG A 120 22.43 -23.15 21.20
C ARG A 120 23.64 -22.92 20.28
N LYS A 121 24.30 -21.79 20.47
CA LYS A 121 25.54 -21.47 19.74
C LYS A 121 26.63 -22.50 19.98
#